data_AF-A0A6N7AS84-F1
#
_entry.id   AF-A0A6N7AS84-F1
#
_cell.length_a   1.000
_cell.length_b   1.000
_cell.length_c   1.000
_cell.angle_alpha   90.00
_cell.angle_beta   90.00
_cell.angle_gamma   90.00
#
_symmetry.space_group_name_H-M   'P 1'
#
loop_
_entity.id
_entity.type
_entity.pdbx_description
1 polymer ?
#
loop_
_entity_poly.entity_id
_entity_poly.type
_entity_poly.pdbx_seq_one_letter_code
_entity_poly.pdbx_strand_id
1 'polypeptide(L)'
;MPLTFIEIEKQKNWRIGILFIVLLLLYFCITLSLIQGFYLVFFHSVFILGGINWTYLLIIMAFSLTFATIHFLFSAFGAVKSVMHHLGATFPDAEDNIHKRLINIMDEIHVVTGNKKKIKCMVVPSLSMNALAVADLNGDAAVMITEGLLSRLSRTQLEAVMAHEAYHILSGDCLETTVAASFFGMYASMLEKIKDFGEENGRGFHPAFLLFWILLKLSQILNMFISREREYRADAASVRMTRNPLSMAEALHLISRNWTGIGFIGNGLEMLCIVSPQATSLNESEGWWADLMSTHPPIRKRMKILLSMASTNIAELDAKLNREAATANMKRSAEPVYYALDPKQQWQGPFSIADLSSLPWLSPLTWVKSVDEQTIDRAWRNPLIDPIFTARLSQKENEITDIVCPHCNQALITIPYEKTRAYQCRFCSGILVENDKIPRIIARREVPCTDRLKSLAKAVLTDNQRRITINKLRSADTKTKSSLPCPKCRRVMFRTFYSLAYLIEIDRCGLCCLTWFDTDELEILQCLIENKIIPNIGILPV
;
A
#
# COMPACT_ATOMS: atom_id res chain seq x y z
N MET A 1 -7.88 33.42 30.26
CA MET A 1 -8.54 33.97 29.06
C MET A 1 -8.07 33.17 27.85
N PRO A 2 -8.94 32.79 26.90
CA PRO A 2 -8.45 32.21 25.66
C PRO A 2 -7.54 33.24 24.97
N LEU A 3 -6.35 32.82 24.57
CA LEU A 3 -5.40 33.67 23.87
C LEU A 3 -6.08 34.28 22.64
N THR A 4 -5.89 35.57 22.42
CA THR A 4 -6.36 36.24 21.21
C THR A 4 -5.58 35.74 19.99
N PHE A 5 -6.18 35.81 18.80
CA PHE A 5 -5.52 35.41 17.55
C PHE A 5 -4.15 36.10 17.36
N ILE A 6 -4.06 37.37 17.73
CA ILE A 6 -2.83 38.18 17.68
C ILE A 6 -1.75 37.62 18.63
N GLU A 7 -2.13 37.19 19.83
CA GLU A 7 -1.20 36.59 20.79
C GLU A 7 -0.69 35.22 20.31
N ILE A 8 -1.56 34.43 19.67
CA ILE A 8 -1.18 33.14 19.07
C ILE A 8 -0.16 33.38 17.94
N GLU A 9 -0.40 34.35 17.07
CA GLU A 9 0.48 34.67 15.95
C GLU A 9 1.82 35.27 16.41
N LYS A 10 1.80 36.12 17.44
CA LYS A 10 3.01 36.65 18.08
C LYS A 10 3.84 35.55 18.73
N GLN A 11 3.21 34.59 19.41
CA GLN A 11 3.90 33.43 19.98
C GLN A 11 4.54 32.55 18.90
N LYS A 12 3.86 32.33 17.77
CA LYS A 12 4.41 31.57 16.62
C LYS A 12 5.66 32.22 16.05
N ASN A 13 5.60 33.52 15.75
CA ASN A 13 6.73 34.24 15.15
C ASN A 13 7.95 34.29 16.08
N TRP A 14 7.72 34.45 17.40
CA TRP A 14 8.79 34.44 18.39
C TRP A 14 9.50 33.08 18.45
N ARG A 15 8.76 31.98 18.38
CA ARG A 15 9.34 30.62 18.42
C ARG A 15 10.12 30.27 17.16
N ILE A 16 9.59 30.61 15.99
CA ILE A 16 10.34 30.47 14.72
C ILE A 16 11.61 31.32 14.77
N GLY A 17 11.55 32.52 15.35
CA GLY A 17 12.71 33.36 15.61
C GLY A 17 13.74 32.71 16.53
N ILE A 18 13.32 32.05 17.62
CA ILE A 18 14.22 31.28 18.49
C ILE A 18 14.88 30.13 17.73
N LEU A 19 14.10 29.37 16.94
CA LEU A 19 14.66 28.28 16.13
C LEU A 19 15.73 28.80 15.17
N PHE A 20 15.52 29.96 14.56
CA PHE A 20 16.52 30.61 13.72
C PHE A 20 17.76 31.05 14.51
N ILE A 21 17.59 31.62 15.70
CA ILE A 21 18.73 32.01 16.56
C ILE A 21 19.54 30.77 16.99
N VAL A 22 18.88 29.67 17.36
CA VAL A 22 19.54 28.41 17.71
C VAL A 22 20.30 27.86 16.50
N LEU A 23 19.71 27.92 15.30
CA LEU A 23 20.37 27.52 14.06
C LEU A 23 21.61 28.38 13.78
N LEU A 24 21.50 29.70 13.94
CA LEU A 24 22.61 30.63 13.79
C LEU A 24 23.76 30.31 14.75
N LEU A 25 23.44 30.12 16.04
CA LEU A 25 24.42 29.74 17.06
C LEU A 25 25.07 28.39 16.74
N LEU A 26 24.29 27.42 16.26
CA LEU A 26 24.80 26.11 15.85
C LEU A 26 25.79 26.24 14.67
N TYR A 27 25.45 26.99 13.63
CA TYR A 27 26.38 27.26 12.53
C TYR A 27 27.61 28.06 12.97
N PHE A 28 27.47 28.97 13.92
CA PHE A 28 28.58 29.72 14.51
C PHE A 28 29.53 28.81 15.29
N CYS A 29 29.01 27.88 16.10
CA CYS A 29 29.82 26.89 16.80
C CYS A 29 30.49 25.91 15.83
N ILE A 30 29.81 25.47 14.78
CA ILE A 30 30.37 24.57 13.77
C ILE A 30 31.53 25.24 13.02
N THR A 31 31.34 26.47 12.53
CA THR A 31 32.40 27.18 11.79
C THR A 31 33.62 27.43 12.68
N LEU A 32 33.41 27.84 13.95
CA LEU A 32 34.49 27.95 14.93
C LEU A 32 35.24 26.62 15.14
N SER A 33 34.50 25.52 15.27
CA SER A 33 35.08 24.19 15.53
C SER A 33 35.86 23.66 14.34
N LEU A 34 35.36 23.88 13.12
CA LEU A 34 36.07 23.51 11.89
C LEU A 34 37.37 24.30 11.74
N ILE A 35 37.35 25.60 12.05
CA ILE A 35 38.55 26.44 12.04
C ILE A 35 39.55 25.95 13.08
N GLN A 36 39.11 25.68 14.32
CA GLN A 36 39.97 25.16 15.38
C GLN A 36 40.57 23.80 15.02
N GLY A 37 39.78 22.89 14.43
CA GLY A 37 40.24 21.60 13.93
C GLY A 37 41.27 21.74 12.82
N PHE A 38 41.04 22.65 11.85
CA PHE A 38 42.01 22.97 10.81
C PHE A 38 43.33 23.47 11.40
N TYR A 39 43.27 24.41 12.35
CA TYR A 39 44.47 24.92 13.01
C TYR A 39 45.24 23.82 13.75
N LEU A 40 44.53 22.94 14.46
CA LEU A 40 45.13 21.82 15.17
C LEU A 40 45.82 20.83 14.23
N VAL A 41 45.22 20.49 13.09
CA VAL A 41 45.79 19.54 12.12
C VAL A 41 47.00 20.11 11.40
N PHE A 42 46.92 21.36 10.93
CA PHE A 42 47.97 21.95 10.10
C PHE A 42 49.09 22.59 10.91
N PHE A 43 48.79 23.20 12.06
CA PHE A 43 49.74 23.96 12.86
C PHE A 43 50.06 23.30 14.21
N HIS A 44 49.47 22.15 14.54
CA HIS A 44 49.67 21.42 15.81
C HIS A 44 49.49 22.30 17.06
N SER A 45 48.68 23.36 16.96
CA SER A 45 48.43 24.32 18.02
C SER A 45 46.93 24.49 18.24
N VAL A 46 46.53 24.69 19.49
CA VAL A 46 45.15 25.02 19.85
C VAL A 46 45.00 26.53 19.80
N PHE A 47 44.12 27.01 18.92
CA PHE A 47 43.81 28.43 18.81
C PHE A 47 42.94 28.85 20.01
N ILE A 48 43.51 29.63 20.94
CA ILE A 48 42.81 30.08 22.17
C ILE A 48 42.08 31.41 21.90
N LEU A 49 40.80 31.48 22.28
CA LEU A 49 39.87 32.62 22.05
C LEU A 49 40.38 34.00 22.49
N GLY A 50 41.42 34.09 23.32
CA GLY A 50 41.92 35.35 23.91
C GLY A 50 42.61 36.31 22.94
N GLY A 51 42.84 35.94 21.68
CA GLY A 51 43.52 36.77 20.68
C GLY A 51 42.71 37.08 19.41
N ILE A 52 41.38 36.85 19.42
CA ILE A 52 40.56 37.01 18.20
C ILE A 52 40.41 38.49 17.86
N ASN A 53 40.96 38.89 16.71
CA ASN A 53 40.67 40.18 16.12
C ASN A 53 39.17 40.23 15.71
N TRP A 54 38.47 41.28 16.14
CA TRP A 54 37.02 41.47 15.94
C TRP A 54 36.59 41.29 14.47
N THR A 55 37.46 41.59 13.52
CA THR A 55 37.22 41.36 12.09
C THR A 55 36.97 39.88 11.77
N TYR A 56 37.74 38.96 12.35
CA TYR A 56 37.54 37.52 12.15
C TYR A 56 36.22 37.05 12.74
N LEU A 57 35.85 37.55 13.92
CA LEU A 57 34.59 37.20 14.59
C LEU A 57 33.39 37.65 13.76
N LEU A 58 33.47 38.85 13.16
CA LEU A 58 32.46 39.36 12.23
C LEU A 58 32.38 38.55 10.93
N ILE A 59 33.52 38.12 10.37
CA ILE A 59 33.55 37.26 9.18
C ILE A 59 32.89 35.92 9.47
N ILE A 60 33.22 35.27 10.60
CA ILE A 60 32.61 34.00 11.02
C ILE A 60 31.11 34.19 11.22
N MET A 61 30.69 35.27 11.90
CA MET A 61 29.27 35.58 12.08
C MET A 61 28.54 35.78 10.74
N ALA A 62 29.15 36.49 9.78
CA ALA A 62 28.57 36.71 8.46
C ALA A 62 28.41 35.40 7.66
N PHE A 63 29.42 34.52 7.70
CA PHE A 63 29.33 33.19 7.09
C PHE A 63 28.23 32.36 7.75
N SER A 64 28.23 32.28 9.09
CA SER A 64 27.23 31.52 9.84
C SER A 64 25.81 32.05 9.61
N LEU A 65 25.63 33.38 9.52
CA LEU A 65 24.35 33.99 9.16
C LEU A 65 23.91 33.63 7.75
N THR A 66 24.82 33.65 6.79
CA THR A 66 24.53 33.28 5.40
C THR A 66 24.07 31.83 5.31
N PHE A 67 24.82 30.89 5.90
CA PHE A 67 24.45 29.48 5.91
C PHE A 67 23.17 29.20 6.70
N ALA A 68 23.00 29.81 7.87
CA ALA A 68 21.78 29.69 8.66
C ALA A 68 20.56 30.22 7.91
N THR A 69 20.70 31.32 7.18
CA THR A 69 19.62 31.87 6.35
C THR A 69 19.27 30.96 5.18
N ILE A 70 20.26 30.47 4.44
CA ILE A 70 20.04 29.54 3.32
C ILE A 70 19.36 28.26 3.82
N HIS A 71 19.86 27.68 4.90
CA HIS A 71 19.25 26.48 5.49
C HIS A 71 17.84 26.77 6.01
N PHE A 72 17.63 27.90 6.69
CA PHE A 72 16.29 28.31 7.13
C PHE A 72 15.31 28.41 5.98
N LEU A 73 15.70 29.05 4.88
CA LEU A 73 14.86 29.18 3.70
C LEU A 73 14.52 27.81 3.11
N PHE A 74 15.49 26.91 2.97
CA PHE A 74 15.24 25.57 2.41
C PHE A 74 14.35 24.70 3.30
N SER A 75 14.53 24.79 4.62
CA SER A 75 13.74 23.99 5.57
C SER A 75 12.36 24.59 5.85
N ALA A 76 12.19 25.91 5.68
CA ALA A 76 10.92 26.57 5.92
C ALA A 76 10.03 26.69 4.68
N PHE A 77 10.64 26.77 3.50
CA PHE A 77 9.95 26.81 2.21
C PHE A 77 10.20 25.50 1.45
N GLY A 78 9.12 24.73 1.18
CA GLY A 78 9.22 23.44 0.49
C GLY A 78 9.29 22.22 1.41
N ALA A 79 9.14 22.41 2.72
CA ALA A 79 9.15 21.34 3.72
C ALA A 79 8.13 20.23 3.41
N VAL A 80 6.92 20.59 2.98
CA VAL A 80 5.87 19.62 2.59
C VAL A 80 6.34 18.70 1.48
N LYS A 81 6.97 19.25 0.43
CA LYS A 81 7.49 18.45 -0.70
C LYS A 81 8.65 17.57 -0.28
N SER A 82 9.53 18.08 0.59
CA SER A 82 10.64 17.31 1.15
C SER A 82 10.12 16.11 1.93
N VAL A 83 9.22 16.30 2.89
CA VAL A 83 8.65 15.22 3.70
C VAL A 83 7.91 14.20 2.83
N MET A 84 7.11 14.68 1.86
CA MET A 84 6.39 13.82 0.91
C MET A 84 7.34 12.90 0.14
N HIS A 85 8.47 13.43 -0.35
CA HIS A 85 9.46 12.64 -1.07
C HIS A 85 10.16 11.62 -0.17
N HIS A 86 10.56 12.01 1.05
CA HIS A 86 11.22 11.11 2.00
C HIS A 86 10.34 9.94 2.44
N LEU A 87 9.02 10.16 2.55
CA LEU A 87 8.07 9.13 2.94
C LEU A 87 7.48 8.35 1.75
N GLY A 88 7.81 8.72 0.51
CA GLY A 88 7.21 8.12 -0.68
C GLY A 88 5.69 8.34 -0.76
N ALA A 89 5.20 9.46 -0.24
CA ALA A 89 3.77 9.72 -0.14
C ALA A 89 3.16 10.07 -1.50
N THR A 90 2.04 9.45 -1.84
CA THR A 90 1.31 9.61 -3.10
C THR A 90 -0.11 10.14 -2.87
N PHE A 91 -0.77 10.60 -3.93
CA PHE A 91 -2.19 10.95 -3.84
C PHE A 91 -3.05 9.69 -3.71
N PRO A 92 -4.16 9.74 -2.96
CA PRO A 92 -5.09 8.62 -2.85
C PRO A 92 -5.70 8.27 -4.22
N ASP A 93 -5.78 6.98 -4.51
CA ASP A 93 -6.40 6.44 -5.72
C ASP A 93 -7.93 6.49 -5.61
N ALA A 94 -8.61 7.16 -6.54
CA ALA A 94 -10.06 7.28 -6.52
C ALA A 94 -10.79 5.97 -6.86
N GLU A 95 -10.11 5.04 -7.52
CA GLU A 95 -10.66 3.74 -7.92
C GLU A 95 -10.61 2.70 -6.79
N ASP A 96 -9.75 2.90 -5.78
CA ASP A 96 -9.75 2.08 -4.57
C ASP A 96 -10.79 2.57 -3.56
N ASN A 97 -11.64 1.66 -3.08
CA ASN A 97 -12.68 1.95 -2.09
C ASN A 97 -12.12 2.48 -0.76
N ILE A 98 -10.94 2.03 -0.32
CA ILE A 98 -10.33 2.47 0.94
C ILE A 98 -9.83 3.91 0.80
N HIS A 99 -9.10 4.19 -0.27
CA HIS A 99 -8.67 5.55 -0.62
C HIS A 99 -9.84 6.50 -0.90
N LYS A 100 -10.90 6.03 -1.57
CA LYS A 100 -12.11 6.82 -1.80
C LYS A 100 -12.81 7.21 -0.50
N ARG A 101 -12.85 6.30 0.48
CA ARG A 101 -13.34 6.61 1.83
C ARG A 101 -12.52 7.73 2.47
N LEU A 102 -11.20 7.71 2.30
CA LEU A 102 -10.32 8.76 2.79
C LEU A 102 -10.60 10.11 2.12
N ILE A 103 -10.76 10.12 0.79
CA ILE A 103 -11.11 11.34 0.04
C ILE A 103 -12.43 11.93 0.56
N ASN A 104 -13.45 11.11 0.73
CA ASN A 104 -14.75 11.56 1.24
C ASN A 104 -14.63 12.17 2.66
N ILE A 105 -13.88 11.51 3.56
CA ILE A 105 -13.63 12.04 4.90
C ILE A 105 -12.89 13.38 4.82
N MET A 106 -11.89 13.49 3.94
CA MET A 106 -11.16 14.74 3.77
C MET A 106 -12.08 15.88 3.32
N ASP A 107 -12.97 15.62 2.36
CA ASP A 107 -13.96 16.58 1.87
C ASP A 107 -14.92 17.00 3.01
N GLU A 108 -15.37 16.05 3.83
CA GLU A 108 -16.20 16.33 5.01
C GLU A 108 -15.46 17.24 6.02
N ILE A 109 -14.17 16.99 6.27
CA ILE A 109 -13.35 17.85 7.14
C ILE A 109 -13.19 19.25 6.53
N HIS A 110 -13.01 19.37 5.22
CA HIS A 110 -12.97 20.66 4.51
C HIS A 110 -14.28 21.44 4.68
N VAL A 111 -15.43 20.76 4.60
CA VAL A 111 -16.74 21.37 4.86
C VAL A 111 -16.85 21.85 6.32
N VAL A 112 -16.54 21.00 7.31
CA VAL A 112 -16.65 21.34 8.74
C VAL A 112 -15.73 22.50 9.12
N THR A 113 -14.56 22.57 8.49
CA THR A 113 -13.55 23.61 8.76
C THR A 113 -13.80 24.90 7.99
N GLY A 114 -14.77 24.90 7.07
CA GLY A 114 -15.17 26.05 6.27
C GLY A 114 -14.16 26.42 5.18
N ASN A 115 -13.42 25.45 4.65
CA ASN A 115 -12.40 25.66 3.61
C ASN A 115 -11.36 26.75 3.92
N LYS A 116 -11.09 27.01 5.21
CA LYS A 116 -10.14 28.05 5.65
C LYS A 116 -8.74 27.86 5.09
N LYS A 117 -8.32 26.61 4.90
CA LYS A 117 -7.03 26.26 4.32
C LYS A 117 -7.19 25.01 3.46
N LYS A 118 -6.59 25.02 2.26
CA LYS A 118 -6.59 23.85 1.38
C LYS A 118 -5.58 22.83 1.90
N ILE A 119 -6.08 21.77 2.52
CA ILE A 119 -5.28 20.67 3.05
C ILE A 119 -5.27 19.54 2.02
N LYS A 120 -4.08 19.13 1.56
CA LYS A 120 -3.93 17.98 0.66
C LYS A 120 -3.97 16.68 1.49
N CYS A 121 -4.64 15.65 0.98
CA CYS A 121 -4.60 14.33 1.60
C CYS A 121 -3.66 13.43 0.80
N MET A 122 -2.74 12.77 1.50
CA MET A 122 -1.71 11.91 0.90
C MET A 122 -1.67 10.56 1.62
N VAL A 123 -1.25 9.53 0.89
CA VAL A 123 -1.12 8.17 1.37
C VAL A 123 0.35 7.77 1.38
N VAL A 124 0.80 7.17 2.48
CA VAL A 124 2.16 6.68 2.67
C VAL A 124 2.14 5.15 2.56
N PRO A 125 2.90 4.54 1.63
CA PRO A 125 2.86 3.10 1.37
C PRO A 125 3.60 2.30 2.47
N SER A 126 3.04 2.29 3.67
CA SER A 126 3.61 1.64 4.85
C SER A 126 2.57 0.88 5.64
N LEU A 127 2.95 -0.29 6.17
CA LEU A 127 2.11 -1.08 7.06
C LEU A 127 2.02 -0.49 8.48
N SER A 128 2.77 0.57 8.78
CA SER A 128 2.77 1.22 10.10
C SER A 128 1.41 1.86 10.34
N MET A 129 1.02 2.02 11.61
CA MET A 129 -0.19 2.75 11.95
C MET A 129 0.16 4.15 12.42
N ASN A 130 0.20 5.11 11.50
CA ASN A 130 0.51 6.48 11.81
C ASN A 130 -0.19 7.47 10.87
N ALA A 131 -0.34 8.70 11.35
CA ALA A 131 -0.79 9.84 10.57
C ALA A 131 0.05 11.05 10.97
N LEU A 132 0.23 11.97 10.03
CA LEU A 132 1.04 13.16 10.25
C LEU A 132 0.49 14.36 9.48
N ALA A 133 0.54 15.52 10.11
CA ALA A 133 0.26 16.81 9.52
C ALA A 133 1.55 17.54 9.18
N VAL A 134 1.63 18.12 7.97
CA VAL A 134 2.78 18.90 7.49
C VAL A 134 2.30 20.22 6.89
N ALA A 135 3.01 21.31 7.17
CA ALA A 135 2.74 22.63 6.59
C ALA A 135 4.04 23.42 6.39
N ASP A 136 4.07 24.26 5.35
CA ASP A 136 5.23 25.13 5.06
C ASP A 136 4.85 26.63 4.99
N LEU A 137 5.87 27.49 4.87
CA LEU A 137 5.69 28.94 4.73
C LEU A 137 5.17 29.36 3.36
N ASN A 138 5.16 28.48 2.34
CA ASN A 138 4.51 28.77 1.05
C ASN A 138 2.97 28.72 1.16
N GLY A 139 2.45 28.22 2.29
CA GLY A 139 1.03 28.00 2.50
C GLY A 139 0.57 26.61 2.07
N ASP A 140 1.47 25.73 1.60
CA ASP A 140 1.16 24.34 1.34
C ASP A 140 0.91 23.62 2.69
N ALA A 141 -0.09 22.74 2.71
CA ALA A 141 -0.35 21.88 3.84
C ALA A 141 -0.88 20.52 3.38
N ALA A 142 -0.47 19.47 4.07
CA ALA A 142 -0.88 18.10 3.77
C ALA A 142 -1.07 17.29 5.06
N VAL A 143 -2.07 16.41 5.05
CA VAL A 143 -2.17 15.29 5.99
C VAL A 143 -1.74 14.03 5.24
N MET A 144 -0.76 13.33 5.79
CA MET A 144 -0.28 12.06 5.24
C MET A 144 -0.66 10.92 6.18
N ILE A 145 -1.18 9.84 5.61
CA ILE A 145 -1.69 8.71 6.38
C ILE A 145 -1.07 7.43 5.82
N THR A 146 -0.70 6.53 6.72
CA THR A 146 -0.11 5.25 6.31
C THR A 146 -1.19 4.24 5.90
N GLU A 147 -0.83 3.37 4.96
CA GLU A 147 -1.69 2.28 4.50
C GLU A 147 -2.13 1.34 5.63
N GLY A 148 -1.26 1.13 6.62
CA GLY A 148 -1.54 0.35 7.80
C GLY A 148 -2.66 0.95 8.68
N LEU A 149 -2.74 2.28 8.76
CA LEU A 149 -3.79 2.99 9.51
C LEU A 149 -5.11 2.98 8.71
N LEU A 150 -5.06 3.26 7.41
CA LEU A 150 -6.23 3.24 6.52
C LEU A 150 -6.93 1.88 6.51
N SER A 151 -6.16 0.79 6.46
CA SER A 151 -6.70 -0.56 6.41
C SER A 151 -7.33 -1.05 7.72
N ARG A 152 -6.98 -0.46 8.87
CA ARG A 152 -7.37 -0.96 10.21
C ARG A 152 -8.37 -0.09 10.95
N LEU A 153 -8.42 1.21 10.66
CA LEU A 153 -9.42 2.08 11.28
C LEU A 153 -10.77 1.97 10.56
N SER A 154 -11.83 1.98 11.36
CA SER A 154 -13.19 2.20 10.86
C SER A 154 -13.35 3.63 10.34
N ARG A 155 -14.43 3.89 9.59
CA ARG A 155 -14.69 5.22 9.02
C ARG A 155 -14.72 6.32 10.09
N THR A 156 -15.41 6.09 11.21
CA THR A 156 -15.54 7.08 12.29
C THR A 156 -14.25 7.30 13.07
N GLN A 157 -13.43 6.25 13.24
CA GLN A 157 -12.10 6.35 13.85
C GLN A 157 -11.14 7.11 12.93
N LEU A 158 -11.15 6.82 11.63
CA LEU A 158 -10.36 7.55 10.64
C LEU A 158 -10.77 9.02 10.55
N GLU A 159 -12.07 9.32 10.59
CA GLU A 159 -12.60 10.68 10.65
C GLU A 159 -12.11 11.45 11.88
N ALA A 160 -12.08 10.81 13.05
CA ALA A 160 -11.55 11.41 14.27
C ALA A 160 -10.04 11.72 14.19
N VAL A 161 -9.24 10.80 13.64
CA VAL A 161 -7.80 11.02 13.40
C VAL A 161 -7.59 12.14 12.37
N MET A 162 -8.37 12.15 11.28
CA MET A 162 -8.29 13.20 10.26
C MET A 162 -8.64 14.58 10.81
N ALA A 163 -9.67 14.67 11.65
CA ALA A 163 -10.03 15.91 12.32
C ALA A 163 -8.93 16.40 13.28
N HIS A 164 -8.26 15.46 13.97
CA HIS A 164 -7.11 15.76 14.83
C HIS A 164 -5.95 16.35 14.01
N GLU A 165 -5.53 15.68 12.94
CA GLU A 165 -4.43 16.15 12.08
C GLU A 165 -4.76 17.46 11.35
N ALA A 166 -6.00 17.61 10.89
CA ALA A 166 -6.45 18.85 10.27
C ALA A 166 -6.42 20.03 11.26
N TYR A 167 -6.71 19.80 12.54
CA TYR A 167 -6.60 20.84 13.56
C TYR A 167 -5.16 21.32 13.75
N HIS A 168 -4.16 20.44 13.68
CA HIS A 168 -2.74 20.86 13.75
C HIS A 168 -2.36 21.83 12.63
N ILE A 169 -2.94 21.64 11.44
CA ILE A 169 -2.75 22.54 10.30
C ILE A 169 -3.48 23.88 10.50
N LEU A 170 -4.74 23.83 10.96
CA LEU A 170 -5.59 25.01 11.13
C LEU A 170 -5.18 25.89 12.30
N SER A 171 -4.73 25.27 13.39
CA SER A 171 -4.12 25.97 14.52
C SER A 171 -2.77 26.59 14.13
N GLY A 172 -2.13 26.09 13.06
CA GLY A 172 -0.82 26.50 12.60
C GLY A 172 0.33 25.98 13.46
N ASP A 173 0.05 25.06 14.40
CA ASP A 173 1.06 24.42 15.24
C ASP A 173 1.96 23.49 14.43
N CYS A 174 1.40 22.87 13.39
CA CYS A 174 2.10 22.01 12.45
C CYS A 174 3.24 22.69 11.67
N LEU A 175 3.15 24.00 11.42
CA LEU A 175 4.18 24.73 10.68
C LEU A 175 5.50 24.76 11.46
N GLU A 176 5.43 25.10 12.74
CA GLU A 176 6.60 25.18 13.62
C GLU A 176 7.26 23.80 13.75
N THR A 177 6.47 22.75 13.97
CA THR A 177 6.97 21.38 14.09
C THR A 177 7.53 20.86 12.78
N THR A 178 6.94 21.20 11.63
CA THR A 178 7.45 20.83 10.30
C THR A 178 8.80 21.47 10.02
N VAL A 179 8.92 22.76 10.32
CA VAL A 179 10.15 23.52 10.15
C VAL A 179 11.25 22.96 11.05
N ALA A 180 10.94 22.71 12.32
CA ALA A 180 11.86 22.06 13.26
C ALA A 180 12.27 20.65 12.82
N ALA A 181 11.32 19.81 12.39
CA ALA A 181 11.57 18.46 11.91
C ALA A 181 12.48 18.46 10.67
N SER A 182 12.24 19.38 9.73
CA SER A 182 13.07 19.53 8.53
C SER A 182 14.49 19.98 8.88
N PHE A 183 14.66 20.83 9.89
CA PHE A 183 15.98 21.22 10.40
C PHE A 183 16.73 20.04 11.02
N PHE A 184 16.10 19.33 11.97
CA PHE A 184 16.79 18.31 12.76
C PHE A 184 16.92 16.97 12.04
N GLY A 185 16.00 16.64 11.12
CA GLY A 185 16.02 15.39 10.37
C GLY A 185 17.29 15.19 9.54
N MET A 186 17.79 16.27 8.92
CA MET A 186 19.06 16.23 8.17
C MET A 186 20.26 15.91 9.08
N TYR A 187 20.31 16.50 10.27
CA TYR A 187 21.44 16.31 11.20
C TYR A 187 21.35 15.01 12.01
N ALA A 188 20.16 14.46 12.24
CA ALA A 188 19.98 13.22 12.99
C ALA A 188 20.74 12.05 12.35
N SER A 189 20.63 11.90 11.03
CA SER A 189 21.37 10.86 10.28
C SER A 189 22.89 11.08 10.27
N MET A 190 23.34 12.34 10.33
CA MET A 190 24.76 12.69 10.37
C MET A 190 25.35 12.42 11.77
N LEU A 191 24.60 12.69 12.84
CA LEU A 191 24.98 12.44 14.23
C LEU A 191 25.17 10.96 14.51
N GLU A 192 24.27 10.11 14.03
CA GLU A 192 24.38 8.66 14.20
C GLU A 192 25.66 8.14 13.55
N LYS A 193 25.92 8.56 12.31
CA LYS A 193 27.18 8.21 11.63
C LYS A 193 28.42 8.72 12.37
N ILE A 194 28.40 9.94 12.91
CA ILE A 194 29.55 10.47 13.68
C ILE A 194 29.74 9.70 14.99
N LYS A 195 28.66 9.30 15.66
CA LYS A 195 28.71 8.48 16.88
C LYS A 195 29.36 7.13 16.59
N ASP A 196 28.92 6.46 15.52
CA ASP A 196 29.45 5.15 15.12
C ASP A 196 30.96 5.23 14.79
N PHE A 197 31.37 6.28 14.07
CA PHE A 197 32.79 6.55 13.76
C PHE A 197 33.64 6.90 15.00
N GLY A 198 33.05 7.48 16.04
CA GLY A 198 33.70 7.86 17.29
C GLY A 198 33.93 6.68 18.23
N GLU A 199 32.99 5.72 18.29
CA GLU A 199 33.11 4.50 19.08
C GLU A 199 34.19 3.54 18.54
N GLU A 200 34.37 3.44 17.23
CA GLU A 200 35.38 2.55 16.63
C GLU A 200 36.84 3.03 16.78
N ASN A 201 37.10 4.34 16.83
CA ASN A 201 38.46 4.89 16.71
C ASN A 201 39.11 5.34 18.03
N GLY A 202 38.43 5.22 19.17
CA GLY A 202 39.00 5.52 20.50
C GLY A 202 39.56 6.95 20.69
N ARG A 203 39.29 7.87 19.76
CA ARG A 203 39.72 9.27 19.84
C ARG A 203 38.72 10.04 20.71
N GLY A 204 39.23 10.61 21.79
CA GLY A 204 38.46 11.30 22.81
C GLY A 204 37.44 12.33 22.26
N PHE A 205 36.31 12.39 22.97
CA PHE A 205 35.17 13.26 22.73
C PHE A 205 35.60 14.74 22.63
N HIS A 206 35.50 15.34 21.44
CA HIS A 206 35.87 16.75 21.25
C HIS A 206 34.82 17.67 21.92
N PRO A 207 35.20 18.71 22.68
CA PRO A 207 34.25 19.59 23.36
C PRO A 207 33.27 20.30 22.41
N ALA A 208 33.65 20.50 21.15
CA ALA A 208 32.74 20.96 20.10
C ALA A 208 31.60 19.99 19.78
N PHE A 209 31.87 18.67 19.82
CA PHE A 209 30.86 17.64 19.61
C PHE A 209 29.89 17.58 20.80
N LEU A 210 30.41 17.74 22.03
CA LEU A 210 29.58 17.88 23.23
C LEU A 210 28.64 19.09 23.13
N LEU A 211 29.18 20.26 22.74
CA LEU A 211 28.40 21.48 22.57
C LEU A 211 27.34 21.32 21.47
N PHE A 212 27.69 20.71 20.34
CA PHE A 212 26.78 20.39 19.25
C PHE A 212 25.65 19.45 19.70
N TRP A 213 25.99 18.38 20.41
CA TRP A 213 25.03 17.44 20.97
C TRP A 213 24.09 18.11 21.98
N ILE A 214 24.63 18.96 22.86
CA ILE A 214 23.84 19.73 23.85
C ILE A 214 22.88 20.70 23.16
N LEU A 215 23.33 21.45 22.14
CA LEU A 215 22.48 22.41 21.43
C LEU A 215 21.31 21.71 20.70
N LEU A 216 21.57 20.54 20.11
CA LEU A 216 20.55 19.72 19.46
C LEU A 216 19.58 19.06 20.46
N LYS A 217 20.07 18.63 21.62
CA LYS A 217 19.20 18.12 22.69
C LYS A 217 18.36 19.23 23.33
N LEU A 218 18.91 20.43 23.46
CA LEU A 218 18.20 21.58 24.02
C LEU A 218 17.02 21.99 23.12
N SER A 219 17.18 21.95 21.80
CA SER A 219 16.08 22.23 20.86
C SER A 219 14.99 21.14 20.89
N GLN A 220 15.37 19.86 21.03
CA GLN A 220 14.42 18.75 21.22
C GLN A 220 13.59 18.94 22.51
N ILE A 221 14.22 19.38 23.60
CA ILE A 221 13.56 19.62 24.90
C ILE A 221 12.59 20.81 24.81
N LEU A 222 12.97 21.91 24.16
CA LEU A 222 12.13 23.09 23.96
C LEU A 222 10.82 22.74 23.21
N ASN A 223 10.89 21.87 22.21
CA ASN A 223 9.71 21.41 21.46
C ASN A 223 8.80 20.47 22.27
N MET A 224 9.34 19.71 23.21
CA MET A 224 8.61 18.68 23.98
C MET A 224 7.59 19.25 24.99
N PHE A 225 7.90 20.35 25.67
CA PHE A 225 6.96 20.94 26.66
C PHE A 225 5.77 21.63 26.00
N ILE A 226 5.96 22.16 24.80
CA ILE A 226 4.93 22.85 24.01
C ILE A 226 3.98 21.83 23.34
N SER A 227 4.46 20.62 23.06
CA SER A 227 3.70 19.54 22.39
C SER A 227 2.46 19.07 23.18
N ARG A 228 2.50 19.02 24.52
CA ARG A 228 1.42 18.36 25.29
C ARG A 228 0.08 19.08 25.27
N GLU A 229 0.09 20.39 25.48
CA GLU A 229 -1.15 21.16 25.48
C GLU A 229 -1.78 21.20 24.08
N ARG A 230 -0.95 21.12 23.03
CA ARG A 230 -1.38 21.04 21.63
C ARG A 230 -2.16 19.76 21.37
N GLU A 231 -1.64 18.62 21.80
CA GLU A 231 -2.30 17.32 21.63
C GLU A 231 -3.68 17.28 22.32
N TYR A 232 -3.81 17.80 23.55
CA TYR A 232 -5.11 17.86 24.23
C TYR A 232 -6.11 18.78 23.52
N ARG A 233 -5.64 19.91 22.97
CA ARG A 233 -6.48 20.81 22.17
C ARG A 233 -6.90 20.18 20.85
N ALA A 234 -6.00 19.44 20.21
CA ALA A 234 -6.28 18.70 18.99
C ALA A 234 -7.28 17.57 19.22
N ASP A 235 -7.18 16.83 20.33
CA ASP A 235 -8.19 15.86 20.77
C ASP A 235 -9.55 16.53 21.01
N ALA A 236 -9.59 17.62 21.76
CA ALA A 236 -10.84 18.34 22.00
C ALA A 236 -11.45 18.90 20.69
N ALA A 237 -10.61 19.37 19.77
CA ALA A 237 -11.03 19.87 18.47
C ALA A 237 -11.56 18.75 17.56
N SER A 238 -10.92 17.58 17.55
CA SER A 238 -11.40 16.43 16.79
C SER A 238 -12.78 16.01 17.28
N VAL A 239 -12.99 15.92 18.59
CA VAL A 239 -14.30 15.66 19.19
C VAL A 239 -15.32 16.74 18.84
N ARG A 240 -14.93 18.02 18.83
CA ARG A 240 -15.82 19.11 18.44
C ARG A 240 -16.25 19.01 16.97
N MET A 241 -15.35 18.57 16.08
CA MET A 241 -15.61 18.40 14.65
C MET A 241 -16.46 17.15 14.36
N THR A 242 -16.12 16.00 14.94
CA THR A 242 -16.76 14.71 14.65
C THR A 242 -17.91 14.35 15.59
N ARG A 243 -18.06 15.08 16.71
CA ARG A 243 -19.02 14.81 17.80
C ARG A 243 -18.90 13.42 18.42
N ASN A 244 -17.74 12.77 18.28
CA ASN A 244 -17.55 11.39 18.73
C ASN A 244 -16.24 11.22 19.53
N PRO A 245 -16.26 11.43 20.87
CA PRO A 245 -15.09 11.24 21.72
C PRO A 245 -14.65 9.77 21.83
N LEU A 246 -15.60 8.83 21.71
CA LEU A 246 -15.32 7.41 21.81
C LEU A 246 -14.48 6.92 20.62
N SER A 247 -14.80 7.35 19.40
CA SER A 247 -14.03 6.94 18.21
C SER A 247 -12.60 7.47 18.21
N MET A 248 -12.34 8.65 18.77
CA MET A 248 -10.96 9.14 18.96
C MET A 248 -10.21 8.27 19.99
N ALA A 249 -10.85 7.92 21.11
CA ALA A 249 -10.25 7.05 22.12
C ALA A 249 -9.96 5.64 21.57
N GLU A 250 -10.89 5.06 20.82
CA GLU A 250 -10.72 3.78 20.13
C GLU A 250 -9.57 3.81 19.11
N ALA A 251 -9.47 4.88 18.32
CA ALA A 251 -8.39 5.05 17.35
C ALA A 251 -7.01 5.09 18.04
N LEU A 252 -6.86 5.91 19.09
CA LEU A 252 -5.63 6.01 19.88
C LEU A 252 -5.26 4.66 20.51
N HIS A 253 -6.25 3.93 21.02
CA HIS A 253 -6.04 2.59 21.59
C HIS A 253 -5.50 1.61 20.56
N LEU A 254 -6.10 1.57 19.37
CA LEU A 254 -5.63 0.71 18.27
C LEU A 254 -4.20 1.10 17.84
N ILE A 255 -3.92 2.40 17.68
CA ILE A 255 -2.59 2.90 17.32
C ILE A 255 -1.54 2.50 18.35
N SER A 256 -1.86 2.59 19.65
CA SER A 256 -0.93 2.23 20.73
C SER A 256 -0.58 0.75 20.79
N ARG A 257 -1.49 -0.15 20.40
CA ARG A 257 -1.32 -1.61 20.53
C ARG A 257 -0.75 -2.30 19.31
N ASN A 258 -0.70 -1.62 18.17
CA ASN A 258 -0.30 -2.21 16.90
C ASN A 258 1.05 -1.63 16.42
N TRP A 259 1.56 -2.16 15.31
CA TRP A 259 2.87 -1.81 14.78
C TRP A 259 2.97 -0.34 14.36
N THR A 260 3.82 0.44 15.05
CA THR A 260 4.06 1.87 14.83
C THR A 260 5.12 2.16 13.76
N GLY A 261 5.80 1.13 13.22
CA GLY A 261 6.71 1.28 12.09
C GLY A 261 8.12 1.75 12.44
N ILE A 262 8.76 1.12 13.43
CA ILE A 262 10.17 1.38 13.79
C ILE A 262 11.05 1.33 12.52
N GLY A 263 11.78 2.42 12.24
CA GLY A 263 12.73 2.53 11.13
C GLY A 263 12.14 2.94 9.78
N PHE A 264 10.81 3.02 9.62
CA PHE A 264 10.19 3.49 8.37
C PHE A 264 10.10 5.02 8.29
N ILE A 265 9.80 5.66 9.42
CA ILE A 265 9.79 7.12 9.53
C ILE A 265 11.18 7.54 10.03
N GLY A 266 11.91 8.30 9.21
CA GLY A 266 13.29 8.69 9.50
C GLY A 266 13.44 9.49 10.80
N ASN A 267 14.58 9.32 11.47
CA ASN A 267 14.93 10.03 12.70
C ASN A 267 14.77 11.55 12.50
N GLY A 268 13.85 12.16 13.27
CA GLY A 268 13.54 13.60 13.19
C GLY A 268 12.14 13.94 12.65
N LEU A 269 11.47 13.04 11.91
CA LEU A 269 10.07 13.25 11.49
C LEU A 269 9.04 12.76 12.53
N GLU A 270 9.52 12.11 13.59
CA GLU A 270 8.68 11.52 14.65
C GLU A 270 7.79 12.54 15.35
N MET A 271 8.26 13.79 15.46
CA MET A 271 7.51 14.88 16.10
C MET A 271 6.27 15.32 15.30
N LEU A 272 6.13 14.87 14.05
CA LEU A 272 4.97 15.14 13.19
C LEU A 272 3.92 14.04 13.28
N CYS A 273 4.26 12.90 13.87
CA CYS A 273 3.42 11.72 13.93
C CYS A 273 2.43 11.81 15.11
N ILE A 274 1.23 11.24 14.96
CA ILE A 274 0.27 11.13 16.07
C ILE A 274 0.83 10.32 17.25
N VAL A 275 1.66 9.31 16.95
CA VAL A 275 2.39 8.49 17.92
C VAL A 275 3.84 8.33 17.47
N SER A 276 4.77 8.43 18.41
CA SER A 276 6.19 8.24 18.12
C SER A 276 6.45 6.82 17.56
N PRO A 277 7.12 6.69 16.40
CA PRO A 277 7.48 5.40 15.80
C PRO A 277 8.40 4.55 16.69
N GLN A 278 9.15 5.17 17.60
CA GLN A 278 10.08 4.53 18.53
C GLN A 278 9.45 4.17 19.89
N ALA A 279 8.13 4.34 20.05
CA ALA A 279 7.44 4.05 21.30
C ALA A 279 7.67 2.58 21.72
N THR A 280 8.57 2.40 22.69
CA THR A 280 8.79 1.14 23.39
C THR A 280 7.82 1.08 24.58
N SER A 281 7.46 -0.10 25.07
CA SER A 281 6.60 -0.32 26.26
C SER A 281 7.02 0.45 27.52
N LEU A 282 8.24 1.00 27.54
CA LEU A 282 8.76 1.88 28.59
C LEU A 282 8.16 3.31 28.58
N ASN A 283 7.64 3.80 27.45
CA ASN A 283 6.96 5.12 27.34
C ASN A 283 5.51 5.11 27.84
N GLU A 284 4.99 3.94 28.27
CA GLU A 284 3.70 3.82 28.95
C GLU A 284 3.81 3.91 30.48
N SER A 285 5.02 4.08 31.03
CA SER A 285 5.24 4.19 32.47
C SER A 285 4.76 5.54 33.02
N GLU A 286 3.93 5.50 34.06
CA GLU A 286 3.49 6.70 34.79
C GLU A 286 4.58 7.11 35.79
N GLY A 287 5.13 8.32 35.64
CA GLY A 287 6.10 8.90 36.58
C GLY A 287 6.61 10.27 36.13
N TRP A 288 6.99 11.14 37.08
CA TRP A 288 7.41 12.52 36.79
C TRP A 288 8.56 12.60 35.77
N TRP A 289 9.51 11.67 35.82
CA TRP A 289 10.66 11.59 34.90
C TRP A 289 10.32 11.00 33.52
N ALA A 290 9.44 9.99 33.45
CA ALA A 290 8.96 9.40 32.20
C ALA A 290 8.02 10.36 31.44
N ASP A 291 7.19 11.07 32.21
CA ASP A 291 6.44 12.21 31.71
C ASP A 291 7.41 13.25 31.15
N LEU A 292 8.53 13.56 31.80
CA LEU A 292 9.44 14.63 31.38
C LEU A 292 10.20 14.37 30.07
N MET A 293 10.39 13.12 29.62
CA MET A 293 11.16 12.78 28.41
C MET A 293 10.32 12.25 27.23
N SER A 294 9.00 12.17 27.37
CA SER A 294 8.11 11.73 26.29
C SER A 294 7.77 12.88 25.32
N THR A 295 8.00 12.68 24.02
CA THR A 295 7.73 13.66 22.94
C THR A 295 6.23 13.91 22.72
N HIS A 296 5.39 12.97 23.15
CA HIS A 296 3.93 13.08 23.22
C HIS A 296 3.46 12.82 24.65
N PRO A 297 2.34 13.43 25.11
CA PRO A 297 1.74 13.05 26.38
C PRO A 297 1.33 11.57 26.32
N PRO A 298 1.41 10.83 27.45
CA PRO A 298 1.10 9.41 27.45
C PRO A 298 -0.32 9.17 26.96
N ILE A 299 -0.46 8.27 25.98
CA ILE A 299 -1.72 7.97 25.27
C ILE A 299 -2.84 7.65 26.26
N ARG A 300 -2.53 6.94 27.34
CA ARG A 300 -3.46 6.60 28.43
C ARG A 300 -4.12 7.83 29.07
N LYS A 301 -3.38 8.94 29.26
CA LYS A 301 -3.94 10.19 29.81
C LYS A 301 -4.91 10.85 28.83
N ARG A 302 -4.56 10.90 27.53
CA ARG A 302 -5.45 11.39 26.46
C ARG A 302 -6.73 10.57 26.39
N MET A 303 -6.60 9.24 26.35
CA MET A 303 -7.73 8.32 26.35
C MET A 303 -8.63 8.50 27.58
N LYS A 304 -8.06 8.68 28.78
CA LYS A 304 -8.85 8.90 30.00
C LYS A 304 -9.75 10.14 29.90
N ILE A 305 -9.24 11.23 29.31
CA ILE A 305 -10.02 12.45 29.09
C ILE A 305 -11.14 12.18 28.07
N LEU A 306 -10.81 11.59 26.92
CA LEU A 306 -11.80 11.27 25.88
C LEU A 306 -12.90 10.32 26.37
N LEU A 307 -12.52 9.27 27.11
CA LEU A 307 -13.46 8.33 27.70
C LEU A 307 -14.32 8.97 28.78
N SER A 308 -13.78 9.92 29.56
CA SER A 308 -14.59 10.69 30.51
C SER A 308 -15.66 11.55 29.81
N MET A 309 -15.37 12.09 28.61
CA MET A 309 -16.36 12.79 27.79
C MET A 309 -17.44 11.83 27.27
N ALA A 310 -17.08 10.57 27.00
CA ALA A 310 -18.00 9.51 26.58
C ALA A 310 -18.74 8.83 27.76
N SER A 311 -18.45 9.22 29.01
CA SER A 311 -18.96 8.54 30.21
C SER A 311 -18.61 7.04 30.27
N THR A 312 -17.42 6.66 29.79
CA THR A 312 -16.91 5.28 29.73
C THR A 312 -15.53 5.19 30.41
N ASN A 313 -15.04 3.98 30.70
CA ASN A 313 -13.70 3.75 31.22
C ASN A 313 -12.86 2.83 30.30
N ILE A 314 -11.53 2.77 30.53
CA ILE A 314 -10.59 2.00 29.69
C ILE A 314 -10.89 0.50 29.75
N ALA A 315 -11.28 -0.03 30.91
CA ALA A 315 -11.56 -1.46 31.08
C ALA A 315 -12.81 -1.90 30.31
N GLU A 316 -13.83 -1.05 30.27
CA GLU A 316 -15.06 -1.25 29.51
C GLU A 316 -14.81 -1.14 28.01
N LEU A 317 -13.95 -0.21 27.59
CA LEU A 317 -13.49 -0.13 26.21
C LEU A 317 -12.74 -1.40 25.79
N ASP A 318 -11.80 -1.87 26.61
CA ASP A 318 -11.08 -3.12 26.37
C ASP A 318 -12.03 -4.32 26.31
N ALA A 319 -13.01 -4.38 27.20
CA ALA A 319 -14.02 -5.44 27.19
C ALA A 319 -14.91 -5.39 25.95
N LYS A 320 -15.27 -4.19 25.46
CA LYS A 320 -16.03 -3.98 24.23
C LYS A 320 -15.21 -4.42 23.01
N LEU A 321 -13.97 -3.96 22.88
CA LEU A 321 -13.08 -4.30 21.76
C LEU A 321 -12.74 -5.80 21.76
N ASN A 322 -12.52 -6.41 22.93
CA ASN A 322 -12.32 -7.85 23.04
C ASN A 322 -13.58 -8.63 22.67
N ARG A 323 -14.77 -8.15 23.04
CA ARG A 323 -16.04 -8.72 22.59
C ARG A 323 -16.21 -8.57 21.09
N GLU A 324 -15.92 -7.41 20.50
CA GLU A 324 -16.00 -7.19 19.06
C GLU A 324 -14.98 -8.05 18.30
N ALA A 325 -13.75 -8.19 18.80
CA ALA A 325 -12.75 -9.10 18.25
C ALA A 325 -13.19 -10.58 18.38
N ALA A 326 -13.75 -10.96 19.53
CA ALA A 326 -14.32 -12.29 19.73
C ALA A 326 -15.54 -12.54 18.84
N THR A 327 -16.39 -11.52 18.62
CA THR A 327 -17.59 -11.61 17.76
C THR A 327 -17.23 -11.55 16.28
N ALA A 328 -16.15 -10.87 15.89
CA ALA A 328 -15.58 -10.89 14.56
C ALA A 328 -14.93 -12.25 14.26
N ASN A 329 -14.23 -12.83 15.26
CA ASN A 329 -13.75 -14.21 15.19
C ASN A 329 -14.91 -15.23 15.22
N MET A 330 -16.02 -14.94 15.92
CA MET A 330 -17.21 -15.79 15.95
C MET A 330 -18.05 -15.66 14.66
N LYS A 331 -18.10 -14.48 14.04
CA LYS A 331 -18.66 -14.26 12.69
C LYS A 331 -17.82 -14.93 11.62
N ARG A 332 -16.49 -15.01 11.77
CA ARG A 332 -15.63 -15.87 10.96
C ARG A 332 -15.92 -17.37 11.16
N SER A 333 -16.34 -17.78 12.36
CA SER A 333 -16.72 -19.18 12.65
C SER A 333 -18.14 -19.58 12.21
N ALA A 334 -18.96 -18.61 11.77
CA ALA A 334 -20.26 -18.84 11.15
C ALA A 334 -20.21 -18.66 9.62
N GLU A 335 -19.02 -18.72 9.02
CA GLU A 335 -18.88 -18.78 7.58
C GLU A 335 -19.31 -20.17 7.09
N PRO A 336 -20.10 -20.26 6.00
CA PRO A 336 -20.43 -21.54 5.39
C PRO A 336 -19.13 -22.25 5.06
N VAL A 337 -18.97 -23.45 5.59
CA VAL A 337 -17.73 -24.19 5.41
C VAL A 337 -17.81 -24.98 4.12
N TYR A 338 -16.76 -24.91 3.31
CA TYR A 338 -16.71 -25.51 1.97
C TYR A 338 -15.74 -26.69 1.93
N TYR A 339 -16.09 -27.70 1.16
CA TYR A 339 -15.15 -28.72 0.72
C TYR A 339 -14.77 -28.46 -0.73
N ALA A 340 -13.49 -28.56 -1.06
CA ALA A 340 -12.99 -28.41 -2.42
C ALA A 340 -12.27 -29.68 -2.86
N LEU A 341 -12.48 -30.10 -4.11
CA LEU A 341 -11.84 -31.28 -4.68
C LEU A 341 -10.42 -30.94 -5.14
N ASP A 342 -9.42 -31.58 -4.57
CA ASP A 342 -8.03 -31.33 -4.92
C ASP A 342 -7.62 -31.95 -6.29
N PRO A 343 -6.42 -31.66 -6.81
CA PRO A 343 -5.94 -32.26 -8.06
C PRO A 343 -5.80 -33.79 -8.03
N LYS A 344 -5.74 -34.41 -6.85
CA LYS A 344 -5.71 -35.87 -6.64
C LYS A 344 -7.11 -36.47 -6.55
N GLN A 345 -8.16 -35.68 -6.81
CA GLN A 345 -9.56 -36.06 -6.74
C GLN A 345 -10.03 -36.46 -5.33
N GLN A 346 -9.45 -35.84 -4.30
CA GLN A 346 -9.83 -36.01 -2.90
C GLN A 346 -10.50 -34.76 -2.38
N TRP A 347 -11.64 -34.91 -1.69
CA TRP A 347 -12.33 -33.80 -1.04
C TRP A 347 -11.51 -33.33 0.16
N GLN A 348 -11.06 -32.08 0.13
CA GLN A 348 -10.38 -31.43 1.24
C GLN A 348 -11.28 -30.39 1.87
N GLY A 349 -11.14 -30.20 3.17
CA GLY A 349 -11.93 -29.26 3.96
C GLY A 349 -12.17 -29.78 5.38
N PRO A 350 -12.96 -29.06 6.17
CA PRO A 350 -13.81 -27.95 5.76
C PRO A 350 -13.01 -26.62 5.75
N PHE A 351 -13.15 -25.82 4.69
CA PHE A 351 -12.45 -24.54 4.49
C PHE A 351 -13.40 -23.33 4.65
N SER A 352 -12.90 -22.26 5.28
CA SER A 352 -13.54 -20.93 5.18
C SER A 352 -13.30 -20.31 3.80
N ILE A 353 -14.01 -19.21 3.48
CA ILE A 353 -13.80 -18.48 2.22
C ILE A 353 -12.38 -17.88 2.19
N ALA A 354 -11.89 -17.42 3.35
CA ALA A 354 -10.52 -16.96 3.51
C ALA A 354 -9.49 -18.08 3.25
N ASP A 355 -9.73 -19.29 3.78
CA ASP A 355 -8.86 -20.43 3.55
C ASP A 355 -8.84 -20.82 2.07
N LEU A 356 -10.02 -20.88 1.42
CA LEU A 356 -10.13 -21.14 -0.02
C LEU A 356 -9.31 -20.14 -0.85
N SER A 357 -9.34 -18.85 -0.48
CA SER A 357 -8.57 -17.81 -1.16
C SER A 357 -7.05 -18.02 -1.08
N SER A 358 -6.57 -18.73 -0.06
CA SER A 358 -5.15 -19.05 0.11
C SER A 358 -4.70 -20.32 -0.63
N LEU A 359 -5.63 -21.18 -1.07
CA LEU A 359 -5.30 -22.46 -1.70
C LEU A 359 -4.69 -22.25 -3.11
N PRO A 360 -3.42 -22.61 -3.34
CA PRO A 360 -2.75 -22.35 -4.61
C PRO A 360 -3.30 -23.19 -5.77
N TRP A 361 -3.88 -24.34 -5.47
CA TRP A 361 -4.45 -25.28 -6.44
C TRP A 361 -5.93 -25.02 -6.75
N LEU A 362 -6.59 -24.11 -6.02
CA LEU A 362 -8.00 -23.78 -6.26
C LEU A 362 -8.13 -23.04 -7.59
N SER A 363 -8.95 -23.57 -8.50
CA SER A 363 -9.25 -22.98 -9.80
C SER A 363 -10.75 -22.73 -9.94
N PRO A 364 -11.19 -21.85 -10.85
CA PRO A 364 -12.61 -21.69 -11.21
C PRO A 364 -13.31 -23.02 -11.52
N LEU A 365 -12.56 -23.97 -12.08
CA LEU A 365 -13.06 -25.29 -12.47
C LEU A 365 -13.01 -26.31 -11.35
N THR A 366 -12.48 -25.98 -10.18
CA THR A 366 -12.50 -26.90 -9.04
C THR A 366 -13.94 -27.17 -8.61
N TRP A 367 -14.25 -28.43 -8.31
CA TRP A 367 -15.55 -28.78 -7.73
C TRP A 367 -15.58 -28.39 -6.26
N VAL A 368 -16.66 -27.74 -5.84
CA VAL A 368 -16.85 -27.27 -4.48
C VAL A 368 -18.21 -27.72 -3.98
N LYS A 369 -18.28 -28.02 -2.69
CA LYS A 369 -19.49 -28.44 -1.99
C LYS A 369 -19.64 -27.62 -0.72
N SER A 370 -20.82 -27.04 -0.50
CA SER A 370 -21.15 -26.38 0.76
C SER A 370 -21.54 -27.42 1.83
N VAL A 371 -21.30 -27.12 3.10
CA VAL A 371 -21.79 -27.96 4.21
C VAL A 371 -23.32 -27.87 4.35
N ASP A 372 -23.90 -26.70 4.09
CA ASP A 372 -25.33 -26.43 4.29
C ASP A 372 -26.19 -26.80 3.06
N GLU A 373 -25.60 -26.79 1.86
CA GLU A 373 -26.26 -27.16 0.61
C GLU A 373 -25.59 -28.40 0.01
N GLN A 374 -26.36 -29.47 -0.26
CA GLN A 374 -25.84 -30.69 -0.91
C GLN A 374 -25.53 -30.51 -2.41
N THR A 375 -25.48 -29.28 -2.91
CA THR A 375 -25.19 -28.96 -4.31
C THR A 375 -23.69 -29.01 -4.56
N ILE A 376 -23.28 -29.86 -5.51
CA ILE A 376 -21.90 -29.94 -6.00
C ILE A 376 -21.83 -29.18 -7.31
N ASP A 377 -21.07 -28.08 -7.32
CA ASP A 377 -20.93 -27.25 -8.51
C ASP A 377 -19.47 -26.80 -8.70
N ARG A 378 -19.18 -26.22 -9.87
CA ARG A 378 -17.86 -25.62 -10.15
C ARG A 378 -17.71 -24.33 -9.34
N ALA A 379 -16.50 -24.05 -8.89
CA ALA A 379 -16.20 -22.91 -8.03
C ALA A 379 -16.69 -21.57 -8.60
N TRP A 380 -16.56 -21.35 -9.91
CA TRP A 380 -17.02 -20.13 -10.57
C TRP A 380 -18.53 -19.91 -10.54
N ARG A 381 -19.34 -20.96 -10.34
CA ARG A 381 -20.80 -20.84 -10.25
C ARG A 381 -21.26 -20.36 -8.88
N ASN A 382 -20.41 -20.50 -7.87
CA ASN A 382 -20.74 -20.06 -6.53
C ASN A 382 -20.44 -18.55 -6.42
N PRO A 383 -21.45 -17.71 -6.16
CA PRO A 383 -21.29 -16.26 -6.14
C PRO A 383 -20.35 -15.76 -5.03
N LEU A 384 -20.11 -16.56 -3.99
CA LEU A 384 -19.18 -16.23 -2.91
C LEU A 384 -17.72 -16.61 -3.24
N ILE A 385 -17.51 -17.59 -4.11
CA ILE A 385 -16.18 -18.10 -4.47
C ILE A 385 -15.66 -17.46 -5.76
N ASP A 386 -16.53 -17.17 -6.72
CA ASP A 386 -16.17 -16.57 -8.02
C ASP A 386 -15.30 -15.30 -7.91
N PRO A 387 -15.57 -14.35 -6.99
CA PRO A 387 -14.74 -13.14 -6.82
C PRO A 387 -13.27 -13.40 -6.47
N ILE A 388 -12.97 -14.56 -5.85
CA ILE A 388 -11.58 -14.96 -5.52
C ILE A 388 -10.75 -15.05 -6.80
N PHE A 389 -11.31 -15.57 -7.87
CA PHE A 389 -10.59 -15.78 -9.13
C PHE A 389 -10.40 -14.48 -9.89
N THR A 390 -11.40 -13.59 -9.86
CA THR A 390 -11.28 -12.25 -10.44
C THR A 390 -10.18 -11.44 -9.74
N ALA A 391 -10.11 -11.50 -8.40
CA ALA A 391 -9.05 -10.85 -7.63
C ALA A 391 -7.65 -11.42 -7.92
N ARG A 392 -7.54 -12.75 -8.10
CA ARG A 392 -6.27 -13.40 -8.48
C ARG A 392 -5.79 -13.00 -9.87
N LEU A 393 -6.71 -12.78 -10.80
CA LEU A 393 -6.38 -12.28 -12.15
C LEU A 393 -5.92 -10.82 -12.10
N SER A 394 -6.67 -9.94 -11.42
CA SER A 394 -6.35 -8.51 -11.34
C SER A 394 -5.03 -8.21 -10.65
N GLN A 395 -4.60 -9.06 -9.72
CA GLN A 395 -3.28 -8.92 -9.08
C GLN A 395 -2.11 -9.28 -9.99
N LYS A 396 -2.31 -10.19 -10.96
CA LYS A 396 -1.23 -10.72 -11.80
C LYS A 396 -1.10 -10.03 -13.15
N GLU A 397 -2.18 -9.43 -13.65
CA GLU A 397 -2.29 -8.98 -15.03
C GLU A 397 -2.78 -7.53 -15.09
N ASN A 398 -2.02 -6.67 -15.77
CA ASN A 398 -2.32 -5.25 -15.89
C ASN A 398 -3.41 -4.95 -16.94
N GLU A 399 -3.62 -5.84 -17.92
CA GLU A 399 -4.58 -5.66 -19.02
C GLU A 399 -5.58 -6.84 -19.09
N ILE A 400 -6.72 -6.67 -18.45
CA ILE A 400 -7.84 -7.63 -18.47
C ILE A 400 -8.88 -7.15 -19.47
N THR A 401 -9.44 -8.08 -20.27
CA THR A 401 -10.47 -7.74 -21.27
C THR A 401 -11.88 -7.99 -20.73
N ASP A 402 -12.88 -7.29 -21.30
CA ASP A 402 -14.30 -7.52 -20.99
C ASP A 402 -14.84 -8.87 -21.54
N ILE A 403 -14.00 -9.63 -22.24
CA ILE A 403 -14.38 -10.90 -22.85
C ILE A 403 -14.15 -12.01 -21.83
N VAL A 404 -15.20 -12.74 -21.48
CA VAL A 404 -15.13 -13.86 -20.53
C VAL A 404 -14.84 -15.19 -21.22
N CYS A 405 -14.15 -16.07 -20.51
CA CYS A 405 -13.91 -17.45 -20.93
C CYS A 405 -15.23 -18.24 -20.95
N PRO A 406 -15.55 -18.93 -22.05
CA PRO A 406 -16.79 -19.71 -22.15
C PRO A 406 -16.83 -20.93 -21.22
N HIS A 407 -15.67 -21.39 -20.74
CA HIS A 407 -15.54 -22.59 -19.91
C HIS A 407 -15.57 -22.29 -18.41
N CYS A 408 -14.91 -21.22 -17.98
CA CYS A 408 -14.76 -20.89 -16.55
C CYS A 408 -15.32 -19.52 -16.15
N ASN A 409 -15.93 -18.79 -17.08
CA ASN A 409 -16.57 -17.47 -16.88
C ASN A 409 -15.65 -16.36 -16.34
N GLN A 410 -14.33 -16.54 -16.39
CA GLN A 410 -13.35 -15.55 -15.96
C GLN A 410 -12.85 -14.73 -17.14
N ALA A 411 -12.48 -13.47 -16.90
CA ALA A 411 -11.99 -12.58 -17.93
C ALA A 411 -10.75 -13.13 -18.66
N LEU A 412 -10.71 -12.96 -19.97
CA LEU A 412 -9.57 -13.35 -20.80
C LEU A 412 -8.51 -12.23 -20.81
N ILE A 413 -7.25 -12.64 -20.94
CA ILE A 413 -6.14 -11.71 -21.13
C ILE A 413 -5.74 -11.64 -22.60
N THR A 414 -5.24 -10.49 -23.03
CA THR A 414 -4.72 -10.33 -24.38
C THR A 414 -3.28 -10.86 -24.44
N ILE A 415 -3.01 -11.79 -25.36
CA ILE A 415 -1.66 -12.30 -25.60
C ILE A 415 -1.23 -12.06 -27.05
N PRO A 416 0.05 -11.70 -27.30
CA PRO A 416 0.63 -11.78 -28.62
C PRO A 416 1.01 -13.24 -28.90
N TYR A 417 0.22 -13.92 -29.74
CA TYR A 417 0.53 -15.27 -30.22
C TYR A 417 0.86 -15.22 -31.71
N GLU A 418 2.04 -15.69 -32.11
CA GLU A 418 2.53 -15.59 -33.49
C GLU A 418 2.39 -14.16 -34.03
N LYS A 419 2.81 -13.16 -33.25
CA LYS A 419 2.65 -11.71 -33.55
C LYS A 419 1.21 -11.28 -33.89
N THR A 420 0.21 -12.03 -33.47
CA THR A 420 -1.21 -11.76 -33.68
C THR A 420 -1.92 -11.71 -32.33
N ARG A 421 -2.88 -10.81 -32.21
CA ARG A 421 -3.66 -10.68 -30.98
C ARG A 421 -4.63 -11.84 -30.82
N ALA A 422 -4.43 -12.63 -29.76
CA ALA A 422 -5.35 -13.68 -29.31
C ALA A 422 -5.73 -13.42 -27.84
N TYR A 423 -6.76 -14.10 -27.35
CA TYR A 423 -7.17 -13.97 -25.96
C TYR A 423 -7.05 -15.32 -25.25
N GLN A 424 -6.34 -15.38 -24.13
CA GLN A 424 -6.09 -16.62 -23.40
C GLN A 424 -6.73 -16.58 -22.01
N CYS A 425 -7.29 -17.71 -21.59
CA CYS A 425 -7.71 -17.89 -20.21
C CYS A 425 -6.54 -18.37 -19.35
N ARG A 426 -6.21 -17.67 -18.26
CA ARG A 426 -5.15 -18.11 -17.33
C ARG A 426 -5.51 -19.33 -16.49
N PHE A 427 -6.78 -19.72 -16.45
CA PHE A 427 -7.24 -20.84 -15.61
C PHE A 427 -7.41 -22.14 -16.39
N CYS A 428 -8.14 -22.12 -17.51
CA CYS A 428 -8.33 -23.31 -18.34
C CYS A 428 -7.32 -23.41 -19.49
N SER A 429 -6.46 -22.40 -19.68
CA SER A 429 -5.47 -22.31 -20.76
C SER A 429 -6.03 -22.32 -22.19
N GLY A 430 -7.35 -22.24 -22.36
CA GLY A 430 -7.98 -22.15 -23.68
C GLY A 430 -7.78 -20.77 -24.33
N ILE A 431 -7.84 -20.73 -25.66
CA ILE A 431 -7.52 -19.57 -26.48
C ILE A 431 -8.73 -19.21 -27.36
N LEU A 432 -9.16 -17.96 -27.27
CA LEU A 432 -10.14 -17.36 -28.16
C LEU A 432 -9.44 -16.60 -29.28
N VAL A 433 -9.80 -16.90 -30.52
CA VAL A 433 -9.26 -16.26 -31.72
C VAL A 433 -10.40 -15.78 -32.61
N GLU A 434 -10.25 -14.58 -33.18
CA GLU A 434 -11.15 -14.09 -34.24
C GLU A 434 -10.87 -14.84 -35.55
N ASN A 435 -11.91 -15.30 -36.24
CA ASN A 435 -11.76 -16.25 -37.35
C ASN A 435 -10.87 -15.74 -38.50
N ASP A 436 -10.84 -14.43 -38.74
CA ASP A 436 -10.01 -13.77 -39.75
C ASP A 436 -8.51 -13.79 -39.40
N LYS A 437 -8.17 -14.01 -38.13
CA LYS A 437 -6.79 -14.07 -37.62
C LYS A 437 -6.20 -15.47 -37.64
N ILE A 438 -7.02 -16.52 -37.62
CA ILE A 438 -6.56 -17.92 -37.57
C ILE A 438 -5.61 -18.26 -38.73
N PRO A 439 -5.90 -17.92 -40.01
CA PRO A 439 -4.97 -18.20 -41.11
C PRO A 439 -3.63 -17.48 -40.94
N ARG A 440 -3.62 -16.28 -40.34
CA ARG A 440 -2.39 -15.51 -40.09
C ARG A 440 -1.52 -16.17 -39.02
N ILE A 441 -2.16 -16.72 -37.97
CA ILE A 441 -1.47 -17.45 -36.91
C ILE A 441 -0.84 -18.73 -37.48
N ILE A 442 -1.62 -19.52 -38.23
CA ILE A 442 -1.16 -20.78 -38.83
C ILE A 442 -0.03 -20.58 -39.85
N ALA A 443 -0.03 -19.46 -40.59
CA ALA A 443 1.00 -19.17 -41.58
C ALA A 443 2.35 -18.78 -40.96
N ARG A 444 2.35 -18.33 -39.70
CA ARG A 444 3.53 -17.92 -38.96
C ARG A 444 4.06 -19.13 -38.17
N ARG A 445 5.38 -19.16 -37.94
CA ARG A 445 6.11 -20.33 -37.40
C ARG A 445 7.15 -19.91 -36.38
N GLU A 446 6.80 -18.97 -35.51
CA GLU A 446 7.72 -18.46 -34.48
C GLU A 446 7.68 -19.29 -33.21
N VAL A 447 6.55 -19.96 -32.93
CA VAL A 447 6.38 -20.90 -31.82
C VAL A 447 6.83 -22.29 -32.28
N PRO A 448 7.93 -22.85 -31.75
CA PRO A 448 8.44 -24.14 -32.19
C PRO A 448 7.55 -25.29 -31.69
N CYS A 449 7.23 -26.24 -32.57
CA CYS A 449 6.56 -27.46 -32.15
C CYS A 449 7.50 -28.39 -31.37
N THR A 450 7.25 -28.50 -30.06
CA THR A 450 7.97 -29.41 -29.16
C THR A 450 7.63 -30.88 -29.43
N ASP A 451 8.50 -31.81 -29.05
CA ASP A 451 8.26 -33.24 -29.26
C ASP A 451 7.06 -33.76 -28.46
N ARG A 452 6.79 -33.16 -27.29
CA ARG A 452 5.56 -33.37 -26.53
C ARG A 452 4.33 -33.03 -27.39
N LEU A 453 4.29 -31.83 -27.98
CA LEU A 453 3.16 -31.41 -28.83
C LEU A 453 3.00 -32.32 -30.05
N LYS A 454 4.09 -32.78 -30.69
CA LYS A 454 4.01 -33.75 -31.79
C LYS A 454 3.37 -35.07 -31.36
N SER A 455 3.76 -35.61 -30.21
CA SER A 455 3.17 -36.85 -29.68
C SER A 455 1.68 -36.68 -29.35
N LEU A 456 1.32 -35.56 -28.72
CA LEU A 456 -0.05 -35.22 -28.38
C LEU A 456 -0.91 -35.04 -29.63
N ALA A 457 -0.41 -34.31 -30.62
CA ALA A 457 -1.07 -34.09 -31.90
C ALA A 457 -1.39 -35.42 -32.62
N LYS A 458 -0.43 -36.35 -32.67
CA LYS A 458 -0.65 -37.69 -33.25
C LYS A 458 -1.69 -38.49 -32.48
N ALA A 459 -1.66 -38.45 -31.14
CA ALA A 459 -2.62 -39.15 -30.31
C ALA A 459 -4.04 -38.62 -30.49
N VAL A 460 -4.22 -37.29 -30.45
CA VAL A 460 -5.51 -36.61 -30.67
C VAL A 460 -6.06 -36.91 -32.06
N LEU A 461 -5.21 -36.83 -33.10
CA LEU A 461 -5.58 -37.16 -34.47
C LEU A 461 -6.08 -38.61 -34.58
N THR A 462 -5.34 -39.56 -33.99
CA THR A 462 -5.69 -40.99 -34.01
C THR A 462 -7.00 -41.27 -33.26
N ASP A 463 -7.21 -40.64 -32.11
CA ASP A 463 -8.45 -40.80 -31.34
C ASP A 463 -9.65 -40.23 -32.11
N ASN A 464 -9.52 -39.04 -32.69
CA ASN A 464 -10.59 -38.41 -33.46
C ASN A 464 -10.91 -39.21 -34.74
N GLN A 465 -9.91 -39.75 -35.43
CA GLN A 465 -10.12 -40.69 -36.55
C GLN A 465 -10.90 -41.93 -36.11
N ARG A 466 -10.53 -42.52 -34.96
CA ARG A 466 -11.21 -43.70 -34.41
C ARG A 466 -12.66 -43.38 -34.09
N ARG A 467 -12.93 -42.24 -33.45
CA ARG A 467 -14.29 -41.77 -33.13
C ARG A 467 -15.15 -41.57 -34.38
N ILE A 468 -14.60 -40.96 -35.44
CA ILE A 468 -15.31 -40.80 -36.72
C ILE A 468 -15.63 -42.15 -37.34
N THR A 469 -14.68 -43.09 -37.32
CA THR A 469 -14.87 -44.44 -37.86
C THR A 469 -15.97 -45.18 -37.09
N ILE A 470 -15.96 -45.11 -35.77
CA ILE A 470 -16.98 -45.72 -34.90
C ILE A 470 -18.36 -45.06 -35.12
N ASN A 471 -18.43 -43.73 -35.23
CA ASN A 471 -19.67 -43.00 -35.48
C ASN A 471 -20.20 -43.20 -36.91
N LYS A 472 -19.36 -43.57 -37.88
CA LYS A 472 -19.82 -44.01 -39.20
C LYS A 472 -20.41 -45.42 -39.17
N LEU A 473 -19.87 -46.30 -38.31
CA LEU A 473 -20.33 -47.70 -38.15
C LEU A 473 -21.62 -47.81 -37.33
N ARG A 474 -21.80 -46.94 -36.33
CA ARG A 474 -23.03 -46.82 -35.56
C ARG A 474 -23.81 -45.65 -36.14
N SER A 475 -24.87 -45.89 -36.90
CA SER A 475 -25.85 -44.89 -37.35
C SER A 475 -26.54 -44.23 -36.15
N ALA A 476 -25.77 -43.43 -35.41
CA ALA A 476 -26.10 -42.96 -34.08
C ALA A 476 -25.87 -41.45 -34.01
N ASP A 477 -26.94 -40.80 -33.62
CA ASP A 477 -27.15 -39.38 -33.37
C ASP A 477 -26.28 -38.91 -32.18
N THR A 478 -24.95 -38.95 -32.32
CA THR A 478 -24.04 -38.37 -31.34
C THR A 478 -23.85 -36.89 -31.65
N LYS A 479 -24.88 -36.10 -31.34
CA LYS A 479 -24.70 -34.66 -31.11
C LYS A 479 -23.69 -34.50 -29.97
N THR A 480 -22.42 -34.30 -30.30
CA THR A 480 -21.43 -33.72 -29.39
C THR A 480 -21.88 -32.30 -29.08
N LYS A 481 -22.85 -32.17 -28.16
CA LYS A 481 -23.31 -30.90 -27.62
C LYS A 481 -22.19 -30.35 -26.74
N SER A 482 -21.20 -29.70 -27.34
CA SER A 482 -20.59 -28.60 -26.60
C SER A 482 -21.68 -27.54 -26.41
N SER A 483 -21.79 -27.06 -25.20
CA SER A 483 -22.78 -26.07 -24.77
C SER A 483 -22.07 -24.78 -24.35
N LEU A 484 -20.92 -24.49 -24.98
CA LEU A 484 -20.14 -23.31 -24.65
C LEU A 484 -20.86 -22.06 -25.18
N PRO A 485 -21.20 -21.08 -24.32
CA PRO A 485 -21.81 -19.85 -24.77
C PRO A 485 -20.76 -18.96 -25.42
N CYS A 486 -21.08 -18.32 -26.54
CA CYS A 486 -20.21 -17.36 -27.17
C CYS A 486 -19.98 -16.16 -26.23
N PRO A 487 -18.72 -15.75 -25.97
CA PRO A 487 -18.43 -14.61 -25.09
C PRO A 487 -19.07 -13.29 -25.52
N LYS A 488 -19.33 -13.09 -26.82
CA LYS A 488 -19.93 -11.85 -27.36
C LYS A 488 -21.46 -11.91 -27.42
N CYS A 489 -22.06 -12.98 -27.97
CA CYS A 489 -23.51 -13.04 -28.21
C CYS A 489 -24.28 -14.01 -27.31
N ARG A 490 -23.59 -14.72 -26.41
CA ARG A 490 -24.12 -15.73 -25.47
C ARG A 490 -24.88 -16.91 -26.11
N ARG A 491 -24.96 -16.98 -27.44
CA ARG A 491 -25.50 -18.16 -28.14
C ARG A 491 -24.52 -19.32 -28.05
N VAL A 492 -25.06 -20.54 -28.00
CA VAL A 492 -24.26 -21.78 -27.96
C VAL A 492 -23.39 -21.88 -29.21
N MET A 493 -22.10 -22.08 -29.01
CA MET A 493 -21.11 -22.36 -30.05
C MET A 493 -21.27 -23.81 -30.53
N PHE A 494 -21.00 -24.05 -31.80
CA PHE A 494 -21.06 -25.39 -32.36
C PHE A 494 -19.65 -26.00 -32.37
N ARG A 495 -19.51 -27.19 -31.78
CA ARG A 495 -18.29 -27.99 -31.89
C ARG A 495 -18.22 -28.63 -33.26
N THR A 496 -17.13 -28.38 -33.98
CA THR A 496 -16.88 -28.92 -35.32
C THR A 496 -15.39 -29.19 -35.48
N PHE A 497 -14.98 -29.98 -36.47
CA PHE A 497 -13.58 -30.02 -36.86
C PHE A 497 -13.19 -28.71 -37.55
N TYR A 498 -11.98 -28.21 -37.28
CA TYR A 498 -11.40 -27.05 -37.98
C TYR A 498 -11.32 -27.31 -39.48
N SER A 499 -10.84 -28.50 -39.85
CA SER A 499 -10.85 -29.02 -41.21
C SER A 499 -10.85 -30.54 -41.17
N LEU A 500 -11.51 -31.18 -42.15
CA LEU A 500 -11.48 -32.62 -42.33
C LEU A 500 -10.06 -33.16 -42.62
N ALA A 501 -9.14 -32.29 -43.04
CA ALA A 501 -7.74 -32.64 -43.26
C ALA A 501 -6.91 -32.73 -41.97
N TYR A 502 -7.35 -32.15 -40.84
CA TYR A 502 -6.56 -32.12 -39.60
C TYR A 502 -7.31 -32.64 -38.37
N LEU A 503 -8.64 -32.79 -38.46
CA LEU A 503 -9.49 -33.43 -37.44
C LEU A 503 -9.29 -32.92 -36.01
N ILE A 504 -8.96 -31.65 -35.85
CA ILE A 504 -8.95 -30.97 -34.54
C ILE A 504 -10.32 -30.37 -34.30
N GLU A 505 -10.94 -30.74 -33.18
CA GLU A 505 -12.21 -30.17 -32.75
C GLU A 505 -11.99 -28.72 -32.33
N ILE A 506 -12.92 -27.85 -32.69
CA ILE A 506 -12.96 -26.45 -32.32
C ILE A 506 -14.39 -26.06 -32.02
N ASP A 507 -14.55 -25.04 -31.17
CA ASP A 507 -15.85 -24.45 -30.89
C ASP A 507 -15.98 -23.15 -31.66
N ARG A 508 -16.98 -23.02 -32.54
CA ARG A 508 -17.14 -21.84 -33.41
C ARG A 508 -18.47 -21.14 -33.17
N CYS A 509 -18.44 -19.81 -33.14
CA CYS A 509 -19.63 -18.96 -33.20
C CYS A 509 -19.88 -18.51 -34.63
N GLY A 510 -21.04 -18.87 -35.18
CA GLY A 510 -21.43 -18.53 -36.56
C GLY A 510 -21.78 -17.05 -36.77
N LEU A 511 -22.13 -16.32 -35.71
CA LEU A 511 -22.54 -14.91 -35.81
C LEU A 511 -21.39 -13.94 -35.54
N CYS A 512 -20.64 -14.17 -34.46
CA CYS A 512 -19.57 -13.27 -34.05
C CYS A 512 -18.23 -13.58 -34.71
N CYS A 513 -18.17 -14.63 -35.54
CA CYS A 513 -16.95 -15.09 -36.19
C CYS A 513 -15.79 -15.29 -35.22
N LEU A 514 -16.06 -15.93 -34.08
CA LEU A 514 -15.07 -16.31 -33.07
C LEU A 514 -14.89 -17.83 -33.05
N THR A 515 -13.66 -18.27 -32.81
CA THR A 515 -13.34 -19.68 -32.53
C THR A 515 -12.65 -19.77 -31.18
N TRP A 516 -13.10 -20.73 -30.38
CA TRP A 516 -12.47 -21.13 -29.13
C TRP A 516 -11.72 -22.43 -29.36
N PHE A 517 -10.48 -22.46 -28.89
CA PHE A 517 -9.59 -23.61 -28.83
C PHE A 517 -9.42 -23.99 -27.36
N ASP A 518 -9.70 -25.24 -27.01
CA ASP A 518 -9.40 -25.78 -25.69
C ASP A 518 -7.88 -25.92 -25.51
N THR A 519 -7.45 -26.35 -24.31
CA THR A 519 -6.03 -26.46 -23.95
C THR A 519 -5.25 -27.24 -25.02
N ASP A 520 -4.15 -26.64 -25.50
CA ASP A 520 -3.23 -27.17 -26.51
C ASP A 520 -3.83 -27.36 -27.93
N GLU A 521 -5.13 -27.10 -28.19
CA GLU A 521 -5.74 -27.38 -29.50
C GLU A 521 -5.19 -26.49 -30.64
N LEU A 522 -4.92 -25.21 -30.36
CA LEU A 522 -4.37 -24.28 -31.36
C LEU A 522 -2.93 -24.66 -31.74
N GLU A 523 -2.13 -24.98 -30.73
CA GLU A 523 -0.74 -25.41 -30.85
C GLU A 523 -0.63 -26.76 -31.59
N ILE A 524 -1.52 -27.71 -31.26
CA ILE A 524 -1.64 -28.99 -31.95
C ILE A 524 -1.98 -28.76 -33.42
N LEU A 525 -2.98 -27.92 -33.73
CA LEU A 525 -3.38 -27.61 -35.10
C LEU A 525 -2.21 -27.03 -35.89
N GLN A 526 -1.49 -26.06 -35.33
CA GLN A 526 -0.31 -25.46 -35.96
C GLN A 526 0.77 -26.52 -36.21
N CYS A 527 1.07 -27.36 -35.22
CA CYS A 527 2.08 -28.40 -35.35
C CYS A 527 1.73 -29.45 -36.43
N LEU A 528 0.47 -29.85 -36.55
CA LEU A 528 0.01 -30.76 -37.61
C LEU A 528 0.21 -30.13 -39.00
N ILE A 529 -0.10 -28.85 -39.15
CA ILE A 529 0.02 -28.13 -40.42
C ILE A 529 1.49 -27.94 -40.80
N GLU A 530 2.35 -27.51 -39.87
CA GLU A 530 3.78 -27.29 -40.10
C GLU A 530 4.51 -28.58 -40.52
N ASN A 531 4.20 -29.69 -39.84
CA ASN A 531 4.84 -30.98 -40.08
C ASN A 531 4.11 -31.83 -41.14
N LYS A 532 3.05 -31.28 -41.78
CA LYS A 532 2.22 -31.98 -42.77
C LYS A 532 1.74 -33.35 -42.30
N ILE A 533 1.39 -33.45 -41.02
CA ILE A 533 0.88 -34.69 -40.43
C ILE A 533 -0.61 -34.77 -40.77
N ILE A 534 -0.93 -35.55 -41.80
CA ILE A 534 -2.29 -35.74 -42.29
C ILE A 534 -2.83 -37.06 -41.70
N PRO A 535 -4.10 -37.11 -41.28
CA PRO A 535 -4.76 -38.34 -40.87
C PRO A 535 -4.71 -39.34 -42.01
N ASN A 536 -4.37 -40.60 -41.72
CA ASN A 536 -4.47 -41.71 -42.65
C ASN A 536 -5.95 -42.06 -42.88
N ILE A 537 -6.70 -41.14 -43.48
CA ILE A 537 -8.06 -41.38 -43.95
C ILE A 537 -7.84 -42.24 -45.18
N GLY A 538 -8.27 -43.51 -45.12
CA GLY A 538 -8.47 -44.30 -46.33
C GLY A 538 -9.50 -43.60 -47.20
N ILE A 539 -9.05 -42.64 -48.01
CA ILE A 539 -9.81 -42.09 -49.12
C ILE A 539 -9.74 -43.19 -50.17
N LEU A 540 -10.85 -43.92 -50.28
CA LEU A 540 -11.19 -44.64 -51.51
C LEU A 540 -10.90 -43.71 -52.70
N PRO A 541 -10.18 -44.18 -53.73
CA PRO A 541 -9.82 -43.34 -54.86
C PRO A 541 -11.09 -42.79 -55.50
N VAL A 542 -11.07 -41.51 -55.87
CA VAL A 542 -11.97 -40.97 -56.89
C VAL A 542 -11.45 -41.45 -58.24
#